data_AF-A0A6M3KSZ0-F1
#
_entry.id   AF-A0A6M3KSZ0-F1
#
_cell.length_a   1.000
_cell.length_b   1.000
_cell.length_c   1.000
_cell.angle_alpha   90.00
_cell.angle_beta   90.00
_cell.angle_gamma   90.00
#
_symmetry.space_group_name_H-M   'P 1'
#
loop_
_entity.id
_entity.type
_entity.pdbx_description
1 polymer ?
#
loop_
_entity_poly.entity_id
_entity_poly.type
_entity_poly.pdbx_seq_one_letter_code
_entity_poly.pdbx_strand_id
1 'polypeptide(L)' 'MDRRPYEMYLGDGLYADFDGYQILLSANDRVDGSGSTDQVALEPGVVNCFFNYVKYLREKGVPI' A
#
# COMPACT_ATOMS: atom_id res chain seq x y z
N MET A 1 11.75 -3.09 18.21
CA MET A 1 10.66 -3.04 17.22
C MET A 1 10.93 -4.18 16.25
N ASP A 2 10.23 -5.30 16.41
CA ASP A 2 10.33 -6.41 15.44
C ASP A 2 9.86 -5.89 14.09
N ARG A 3 10.74 -5.98 13.08
CA ARG A 3 10.36 -5.74 11.68
C ARG A 3 9.28 -6.74 11.33
N ARG A 4 8.11 -6.26 10.89
CA ARG A 4 7.09 -7.14 10.33
C ARG A 4 7.69 -7.80 9.09
N PRO A 5 7.56 -9.12 8.91
CA PRO A 5 8.32 -9.87 7.92
C PRO A 5 8.04 -9.46 6.46
N TYR A 6 6.95 -8.72 6.22
CA TYR A 6 6.50 -8.32 4.88
C TYR A 6 6.46 -6.80 4.67
N GLU A 7 7.14 -6.03 5.51
CA GLU A 7 7.22 -4.57 5.36
C GLU A 7 8.14 -4.18 4.20
N MET A 8 7.66 -3.31 3.30
CA MET A 8 8.35 -2.87 2.10
C MET A 8 8.15 -1.37 1.85
N TYR A 9 9.23 -0.64 1.58
CA TYR A 9 9.16 0.74 1.10
C TYR A 9 8.86 0.77 -0.40
N LEU A 10 7.84 1.52 -0.81
CA LEU A 10 7.38 1.62 -2.20
C LEU A 10 7.87 2.89 -2.92
N GLY A 11 8.63 3.76 -2.24
CA GLY A 11 8.97 5.09 -2.75
C GLY A 11 8.03 6.17 -2.24
N ASP A 12 8.43 7.44 -2.39
CA ASP A 12 7.60 8.61 -2.08
C ASP A 12 6.98 8.63 -0.67
N GLY A 13 7.71 8.14 0.33
CA GLY A 13 7.20 8.06 1.71
C GLY A 13 6.10 7.01 1.93
N LEU A 14 5.85 6.13 0.94
CA LEU A 14 4.84 5.08 1.00
C LEU A 14 5.45 3.73 1.43
N TYR A 15 4.78 3.07 2.36
CA TYR A 15 5.15 1.77 2.89
C TYR A 15 4.00 0.79 2.72
N ALA A 16 4.32 -0.46 2.44
CA ALA A 16 3.38 -1.58 2.41
C ALA A 16 3.76 -2.62 3.46
N ASP A 17 2.75 -3.28 4.02
CA ASP A 17 2.89 -4.43 4.90
C ASP A 17 1.77 -5.44 4.62
N PHE A 18 2.00 -6.71 4.92
CA PHE A 18 1.00 -7.78 4.74
C PHE A 18 0.75 -8.46 6.07
N ASP A 19 -0.49 -8.37 6.56
CA ASP A 19 -0.89 -8.92 7.87
C ASP A 19 -1.37 -10.38 7.82
N GLY A 20 -1.33 -11.01 6.63
CA GLY A 20 -1.87 -12.36 6.40
C GLY A 20 -3.26 -12.37 5.76
N TYR A 21 -3.92 -11.21 5.66
CA TYR A 21 -5.25 -11.08 5.05
C TYR A 21 -5.31 -9.95 4.01
N GLN A 22 -4.68 -8.81 4.28
CA GLN A 22 -4.76 -7.59 3.46
C GLN A 22 -3.41 -6.88 3.39
N ILE A 23 -3.26 -6.02 2.38
CA ILE A 23 -2.10 -5.13 2.28
C ILE A 23 -2.43 -3.85 3.06
N LEU A 24 -1.57 -3.45 3.98
CA LEU A 24 -1.64 -2.17 4.67
C LEU A 24 -0.70 -1.19 3.99
N LEU A 25 -1.24 -0.11 3.43
CA LEU A 25 -0.46 1.02 2.95
C LEU A 25 -0.35 2.09 4.03
N SER A 26 0.81 2.71 4.16
CA SER A 26 1.06 3.78 5.14
C SER A 26 1.88 4.89 4.48
N ALA A 27 1.44 6.14 4.60
CA ALA A 27 2.08 7.30 3.96
C ALA A 27 3.01 8.11 4.89
N ASN A 28 3.32 7.56 6.07
CA ASN A 28 4.26 8.15 7.00
C ASN A 28 5.20 7.08 7.57
N ASP A 29 6.49 7.44 7.64
CA ASP A 29 7.48 6.64 8.34
C ASP A 29 7.12 6.60 9.84
N ARG A 30 7.35 5.46 10.50
CA ARG A 30 7.14 5.28 11.94
C ARG A 30 8.28 5.93 12.73
N VAL A 31 8.60 7.19 12.41
CA VAL A 31 9.84 7.91 12.79
C VAL A 31 10.09 7.90 14.30
N ASP A 32 9.05 7.78 15.12
CA ASP A 32 9.11 7.83 16.57
C ASP A 32 8.48 6.60 17.27
N GLY A 33 8.15 5.55 16.53
CA GLY A 33 7.44 4.40 17.08
C GLY A 33 5.98 4.68 17.43
N SER A 34 5.45 5.87 17.11
CA SER A 34 4.01 6.09 17.02
C SER A 34 3.47 5.28 15.83
N GLY A 35 2.30 4.68 16.00
CA GLY A 35 1.65 3.96 14.90
C GLY A 35 1.42 4.90 13.71
N SER A 36 1.52 4.37 12.49
CA SER A 36 1.13 5.12 11.31
C SER A 36 -0.32 5.60 11.47
N THR A 37 -0.52 6.90 11.35
CA THR A 37 -1.82 7.57 11.53
C THR A 37 -2.71 7.45 10.30
N ASP A 38 -2.10 7.33 9.12
CA ASP A 38 -2.78 7.29 7.84
C ASP A 38 -2.51 5.94 7.17
N GLN A 39 -3.33 4.95 7.53
CA GLN A 39 -3.27 3.61 6.96
C GLN A 39 -4.46 3.33 6.06
N VAL A 40 -4.20 2.78 4.88
CA VAL A 40 -5.24 2.25 3.99
C VAL A 40 -5.11 0.74 3.95
N ALA A 41 -6.18 0.06 4.35
CA ALA A 41 -6.30 -1.38 4.22
C ALA A 41 -6.81 -1.73 2.81
N LEU A 42 -5.99 -2.47 2.06
CA LEU A 42 -6.33 -3.02 0.76
C LEU A 42 -6.63 -4.52 0.93
N GLU A 43 -7.89 -4.81 1.25
CA GLU A 43 -8.40 -6.18 1.17
C GLU A 43 -8.41 -6.68 -0.30
N PRO A 44 -8.48 -8.00 -0.54
CA PRO A 44 -8.36 -8.56 -1.89
C PRO A 44 -9.31 -7.94 -2.95
N GLY A 45 -10.54 -7.58 -2.55
CA GLY A 45 -11.49 -6.92 -3.43
C GLY A 45 -11.04 -5.53 -3.88
N VAL A 46 -10.49 -4.74 -2.95
CA VAL A 46 -9.96 -3.40 -3.23
C VAL A 46 -8.74 -3.47 -4.13
N VAL A 47 -7.85 -4.44 -3.91
CA VAL A 47 -6.68 -4.68 -4.77
C VAL A 47 -7.11 -4.96 -6.22
N ASN A 48 -8.12 -5.82 -6.41
CA ASN A 48 -8.67 -6.11 -7.74
C ASN A 48 -9.25 -4.86 -8.40
N CYS A 49 -9.99 -4.03 -7.65
CA CYS A 49 -10.52 -2.76 -8.16
C CYS A 49 -9.40 -1.79 -8.58
N PHE A 50 -8.31 -1.70 -7.80
CA PHE A 50 -7.16 -0.87 -8.14
C PHE A 50 -6.51 -1.33 -9.45
N PHE A 51 -6.27 -2.64 -9.63
CA PHE A 51 -5.71 -3.14 -10.89
C PHE A 51 -6.63 -2.94 -12.09
N ASN A 52 -7.95 -3.06 -11.89
CA ASN A 52 -8.92 -2.71 -12.93
C ASN A 52 -8.85 -1.23 -13.32
N TYR A 53 -8.64 -0.35 -12.35
CA TYR A 53 -8.45 1.08 -12.61
C TYR A 53 -7.14 1.36 -13.37
N VAL A 54 -6.03 0.73 -12.98
CA VAL A 54 -4.76 0.80 -13.72
C VAL A 54 -4.93 0.31 -15.16
N LYS A 55 -5.65 -0.81 -15.36
CA LYS A 55 -5.98 -1.31 -16.70
C LYS A 55 -6.77 -0.28 -17.51
N TYR A 56 -7.81 0.32 -16.92
CA TYR A 56 -8.60 1.37 -17.55
C TYR A 56 -7.73 2.57 -17.98
N LEU A 57 -6.80 3.03 -17.15
CA LEU A 57 -5.90 4.14 -17.49
C LEU A 57 -4.97 3.80 -18.67
N ARG A 58 -4.43 2.57 -18.72
CA ARG A 58 -3.62 2.09 -19.85
C ARG A 58 -4.42 2.04 -21.15
N GLU A 59 -5.66 1.58 -21.10
CA GLU A 59 -6.57 1.57 -22.26
C GLU A 59 -6.89 2.99 -22.76
N LYS A 60 -6.79 4.01 -21.90
CA LYS A 60 -6.90 5.43 -22.27
C LYS A 60 -5.58 6.05 -22.74
N GLY A 61 -4.49 5.28 -22.82
CA GLY A 61 -3.18 5.77 -23.24
C GLY A 61 -2.48 6.66 -22.21
N VAL A 62 -2.87 6.57 -20.93
CA VAL A 62 -2.20 7.29 -19.84
C VAL A 62 -0.87 6.58 -19.53
N PRO A 63 0.28 7.30 -19.47
CA PRO A 63 1.58 6.70 -19.20
C PRO A 63 1.75 6.40 -17.70
N ILE A 64 1.41 5.17 -17.30
CA ILE A 64 1.57 4.62 -15.94
C ILE A 64 2.15 3.20 -15.91
#